data_AF-A0A9P7I2W2-F1
#
_entry.id   AF-A0A9P7I2W2-F1
#
_cell.length_a   1.000
_cell.length_b   1.000
_cell.length_c   1.000
_cell.angle_alpha   90.00
_cell.angle_beta   90.00
_cell.angle_gamma   90.00
#
_symmetry.space_group_name_H-M   'P 1'
#
loop_
_entity.id
_entity.type
_entity.pdbx_description
1 polymer ?
#
loop_
_entity_poly.entity_id
_entity_poly.type
_entity_poly.pdbx_seq_one_letter_code
_entity_poly.pdbx_strand_id
1 'polypeptide(L)'
;MPSNEFIEGQAVQLQISSRCRICNRRGRAGELVFCTGCGNSNRPAHRACLARDRQHDMSPRRRLSVGDEECKEVDYSDCVFTRYLLQPPAPRLKLELHTKDATCAWIGVPSLQRFEKPQIHVWPRLQDLLQISRNAKPGQYPKLVSFIGGTGSGKSTLIRTMIQMARPDHPEGESVPVPGSPSDRFASTSSDIHAYNDPLSLSTKYPMVYADCEGFVGSEKPVAQEIIAALSEKNWLFQWEFGEESAEQKVLRYWQDKLDKLLRQVTQFLNSAESRINVEWGKLDYPDPRASVFMEDSDGRRLCTVENKTRKLIVKYLYPRVLYGFSDVVCFVTTNGRTSDSFLGQLIDWAQHSHDRILNQRTKPALIVILNIVVDMDEGSSSDATEDRFPRSAAPRLTVIFERSGTGSSRRAGSS
;
A
#
# COMPACT_ATOMS: atom_id res chain seq x y z
N MET A 1 2.55 3.20 20.17
CA MET A 1 2.10 1.81 20.31
C MET A 1 0.62 1.80 20.61
N PRO A 2 -0.14 0.83 20.07
CA PRO A 2 -1.58 0.73 20.32
C PRO A 2 -1.89 0.48 21.79
N SER A 3 -3.11 0.78 22.22
CA SER A 3 -3.56 0.44 23.57
C SER A 3 -3.56 -1.07 23.81
N ASN A 4 -3.37 -1.51 25.06
CA ASN A 4 -3.45 -2.94 25.40
C ASN A 4 -4.82 -3.53 25.05
N GLU A 5 -5.90 -2.76 25.18
CA GLU A 5 -7.25 -3.17 24.81
C GLU A 5 -7.36 -3.44 23.30
N PHE A 6 -6.79 -2.56 22.47
CA PHE A 6 -6.70 -2.79 21.03
C PHE A 6 -5.90 -4.06 20.70
N ILE A 7 -4.72 -4.23 21.31
CA ILE A 7 -3.87 -5.41 21.10
C ILE A 7 -4.61 -6.69 21.49
N GLU A 8 -5.27 -6.72 22.65
CA GLU A 8 -6.00 -7.89 23.12
C GLU A 8 -7.21 -8.20 22.22
N GLY A 9 -7.91 -7.17 21.73
CA GLY A 9 -8.98 -7.33 20.74
C GLY A 9 -8.48 -7.91 19.42
N GLN A 10 -7.38 -7.38 18.88
CA GLN A 10 -6.77 -7.89 17.65
C GLN A 10 -6.21 -9.30 17.83
N ALA A 11 -5.60 -9.63 18.96
CA ALA A 11 -5.11 -10.98 19.23
C ALA A 11 -6.22 -12.03 19.14
N VAL A 12 -7.44 -11.72 19.61
CA VAL A 12 -8.60 -12.60 19.48
C VAL A 12 -8.99 -12.80 18.01
N GLN A 13 -9.08 -11.71 17.23
CA GLN A 13 -9.41 -11.77 15.80
C GLN A 13 -8.37 -12.55 14.99
N LEU A 14 -7.09 -12.40 15.35
CA LEU A 14 -5.94 -13.07 14.75
C LEU A 14 -5.73 -14.51 15.26
N GLN A 15 -6.56 -14.98 16.19
CA GLN A 15 -6.43 -16.28 16.86
C GLN A 15 -5.05 -16.49 17.55
N ILE A 16 -4.43 -15.40 18.01
CA ILE A 16 -3.18 -15.45 18.77
C ILE A 16 -3.50 -15.71 20.24
N SER A 17 -3.00 -16.83 20.78
CA SER A 17 -3.19 -17.18 22.20
C SER A 17 -2.63 -16.10 23.13
N SER A 18 -3.40 -15.70 24.14
CA SER A 18 -2.94 -14.89 25.28
C SER A 18 -2.55 -15.72 26.51
N ARG A 19 -2.44 -17.05 26.35
CA ARG A 19 -2.01 -17.96 27.42
C ARG A 19 -0.52 -18.24 27.34
N CYS A 20 0.16 -18.12 28.47
CA CYS A 20 1.56 -18.47 28.61
C CYS A 20 1.77 -19.98 28.38
N ARG A 21 2.69 -20.34 27.47
CA ARG A 21 3.03 -21.74 27.16
C ARG A 21 3.60 -22.54 28.33
N ILE A 22 4.18 -21.87 29.34
CA ILE A 22 4.86 -22.51 30.47
C ILE A 22 3.89 -22.77 31.62
N CYS A 23 3.15 -21.75 32.07
CA CYS A 23 2.25 -21.88 33.23
C CYS A 23 0.77 -22.05 32.86
N ASN A 24 0.42 -21.97 31.57
CA ASN A 24 -0.93 -22.08 31.01
C ASN A 24 -1.96 -21.06 31.57
N ARG A 25 -1.49 -20.00 32.22
CA ARG A 25 -2.33 -18.88 32.68
C ARG A 25 -2.42 -17.80 31.60
N ARG A 26 -3.55 -17.09 31.56
CA ARG A 26 -3.70 -15.88 30.74
C ARG A 26 -2.77 -14.79 31.26
N GLY A 27 -2.10 -14.09 30.34
CA GLY A 27 -1.31 -12.90 30.62
C GLY A 27 -1.89 -11.69 29.91
N ARG A 28 -1.57 -10.49 30.41
CA ARG A 28 -1.86 -9.23 29.70
C ARG A 28 -0.89 -9.04 28.55
N ALA A 29 -1.27 -8.29 27.52
CA ALA A 29 -0.42 -8.04 26.35
C ALA A 29 1.02 -7.59 26.71
N GLY A 30 1.18 -6.66 27.66
CA GLY A 30 2.49 -6.16 28.10
C GLY A 30 3.32 -7.11 28.97
N GLU A 31 2.78 -8.26 29.39
CA GLU A 31 3.47 -9.25 30.22
C GLU A 31 3.98 -10.45 29.39
N LEU A 32 3.51 -10.55 28.15
CA LEU A 32 3.75 -11.67 27.25
C LEU A 32 4.85 -11.35 26.24
N VAL A 33 5.64 -12.38 25.91
CA VAL A 33 6.70 -12.33 24.90
C VAL A 33 6.72 -13.62 24.09
N PHE A 34 7.09 -13.54 22.82
CA PHE A 34 7.46 -14.67 21.98
C PHE A 34 8.97 -14.86 22.02
N CYS A 35 9.42 -16.09 21.77
CA CYS A 35 10.83 -16.40 21.67
C CYS A 35 11.09 -17.27 20.44
N THR A 36 12.03 -16.86 19.58
CA THR A 36 12.31 -17.53 18.30
C THR A 36 13.17 -18.80 18.43
N GLY A 37 14.05 -18.88 19.43
CA GLY A 37 14.97 -20.02 19.57
C GLY A 37 14.43 -21.17 20.43
N CYS A 38 13.41 -20.90 21.23
CA CYS A 38 13.03 -21.76 22.34
C CYS A 38 11.84 -22.67 21.99
N GLY A 39 12.02 -23.57 21.00
CA GLY A 39 11.23 -24.79 20.71
C GLY A 39 9.73 -24.65 20.38
N ASN A 40 9.08 -23.54 20.71
CA ASN A 40 7.65 -23.29 20.51
C ASN A 40 7.42 -21.80 20.32
N SER A 41 7.96 -21.26 19.22
CA SER A 41 7.83 -19.87 18.78
C SER A 41 6.38 -19.40 18.61
N ASN A 42 5.44 -20.35 18.66
CA ASN A 42 4.05 -20.17 18.31
C ASN A 42 3.17 -19.65 19.43
N ARG A 43 3.66 -19.76 20.66
CA ARG A 43 2.88 -19.45 21.85
C ARG A 43 3.67 -18.48 22.71
N PRO A 44 3.04 -17.43 23.23
CA PRO A 44 3.75 -16.52 24.09
C PRO A 44 4.03 -17.17 25.44
N ALA A 45 4.99 -16.62 26.17
CA ALA A 45 5.21 -16.89 27.57
C ALA A 45 5.12 -15.58 28.35
N HIS A 46 4.78 -15.64 29.65
CA HIS A 46 5.07 -14.50 30.51
C HIS A 46 6.58 -14.28 30.52
N ARG A 47 7.03 -13.02 30.45
CA ARG A 47 8.45 -12.68 30.54
C ARG A 47 9.11 -13.31 31.78
N ALA A 48 8.41 -13.30 32.91
CA ALA A 48 8.87 -13.93 34.15
C ALA A 48 8.93 -15.46 34.11
N CYS A 49 8.02 -16.12 33.38
CA CYS A 49 8.06 -17.58 33.21
C CYS A 49 9.19 -17.98 32.27
N LEU A 50 9.39 -17.24 31.18
CA LEU A 50 10.42 -17.50 30.19
C LEU A 50 11.82 -17.32 30.79
N ALA A 51 12.03 -16.28 31.61
CA ALA A 51 13.29 -16.05 32.32
C ALA A 51 13.67 -17.18 33.30
N ARG A 52 12.72 -18.03 33.71
CA ARG A 52 12.95 -19.19 34.58
C ARG A 52 13.02 -20.52 33.81
N ASP A 53 12.75 -20.48 32.51
CA ASP A 53 12.78 -21.66 31.65
C ASP A 53 14.23 -22.07 31.39
N ARG A 54 14.57 -23.32 31.68
CA ARG A 54 15.92 -23.86 31.46
C ARG A 54 16.27 -23.99 29.97
N GLN A 55 15.25 -24.01 29.11
CA GLN A 55 15.43 -24.04 27.66
C GLN A 55 15.66 -22.65 27.07
N HIS A 56 15.44 -21.58 27.84
CA HIS A 56 15.67 -20.20 27.40
C HIS A 56 17.06 -19.72 27.80
N ASP A 57 17.87 -19.40 26.79
CA ASP A 57 19.22 -18.88 26.97
C ASP A 57 19.46 -17.71 26.02
N MET A 58 19.66 -16.52 26.59
CA MET A 58 19.99 -15.29 25.86
C MET A 58 21.51 -15.12 25.68
N SER A 59 22.33 -16.06 26.15
CA SER A 59 23.78 -15.94 26.16
C SER A 59 24.38 -16.18 24.77
N PRO A 60 25.08 -15.19 24.17
CA PRO A 60 25.70 -15.33 22.85
C PRO A 60 26.93 -16.26 22.82
N ARG A 61 27.22 -16.95 23.93
CA ARG A 61 28.46 -17.74 24.14
C ARG A 61 28.26 -19.25 24.07
N ARG A 62 27.03 -19.72 23.89
CA ARG A 62 26.78 -21.16 23.72
C ARG A 62 27.23 -21.59 22.32
N ARG A 63 27.97 -22.70 22.23
CA ARG A 63 28.10 -23.42 20.97
C ARG A 63 26.73 -24.00 20.65
N LEU A 64 25.99 -23.32 19.78
CA LEU A 64 24.71 -23.80 19.25
C LEU A 64 24.99 -25.09 18.46
N SER A 65 24.16 -26.11 18.66
CA SER A 65 24.20 -27.31 17.82
C SER A 65 23.74 -26.93 16.41
N VAL A 66 24.06 -27.75 15.41
CA VAL A 66 23.54 -27.54 14.04
C VAL A 66 22.01 -27.60 14.08
N GLY A 67 21.36 -26.44 13.93
CA GLY A 67 19.90 -26.28 13.97
C GLY A 67 19.34 -25.52 15.19
N ASP A 68 20.16 -25.18 16.19
CA ASP A 68 19.75 -24.33 17.31
C ASP A 68 19.89 -22.84 16.94
N GLU A 69 18.82 -22.06 17.05
CA GLU A 69 18.84 -20.61 16.88
C GLU A 69 18.99 -19.90 18.23
N GLU A 70 19.70 -18.76 18.25
CA GLU A 70 19.76 -17.88 19.43
C GLU A 70 18.33 -17.48 19.84
N CYS A 71 18.00 -17.62 21.14
CA CYS A 71 16.71 -17.15 21.63
C CYS A 71 16.68 -15.61 21.52
N LYS A 72 15.73 -15.09 20.75
CA LYS A 72 15.41 -13.66 20.63
C LYS A 72 13.99 -13.44 21.10
N GLU A 73 13.84 -12.56 22.07
CA GLU A 73 12.54 -12.17 22.59
C GLU A 73 11.90 -11.12 21.67
N VAL A 74 10.63 -11.32 21.36
CA VAL A 74 9.79 -10.36 20.61
C VAL A 74 8.57 -10.07 21.46
N ASP A 75 8.28 -8.78 21.69
CA ASP A 75 7.14 -8.39 22.50
C ASP A 75 5.82 -8.85 21.87
N TYR A 76 4.90 -9.33 22.71
CA TYR A 76 3.61 -9.85 22.24
C TYR A 76 2.82 -8.78 21.47
N SER A 77 2.79 -7.55 21.98
CA SER A 77 2.12 -6.43 21.33
C SER A 77 2.70 -6.13 19.95
N ASP A 78 4.02 -6.19 19.78
CA ASP A 78 4.67 -5.95 18.49
C ASP A 78 4.33 -7.05 17.48
N CYS A 79 4.29 -8.31 17.92
CA CYS A 79 3.90 -9.43 17.06
C CYS A 79 2.45 -9.34 16.62
N VAL A 80 1.52 -9.09 17.55
CA VAL A 80 0.09 -8.92 17.27
C VAL A 80 -0.12 -7.74 16.34
N PHE A 81 0.49 -6.60 16.63
CA PHE A 81 0.33 -5.39 15.83
C PHE A 81 0.92 -5.56 14.44
N THR A 82 2.12 -6.13 14.31
CA THR A 82 2.73 -6.41 13.00
C THR A 82 1.85 -7.33 12.16
N ARG A 83 1.27 -8.38 12.76
CA ARG A 83 0.37 -9.29 12.04
C ARG A 83 -0.92 -8.59 11.63
N TYR A 84 -1.48 -7.74 12.49
CA TYR A 84 -2.62 -6.88 12.15
C TYR A 84 -2.32 -5.97 10.95
N LEU A 85 -1.18 -5.29 10.94
CA LEU A 85 -0.79 -4.37 9.84
C LEU A 85 -0.64 -5.08 8.50
N LEU A 86 -0.20 -6.34 8.52
CA LEU A 86 0.03 -7.16 7.32
C LEU A 86 -1.21 -7.91 6.84
N GLN A 87 -2.31 -7.93 7.61
CA GLN A 87 -3.51 -8.61 7.18
C GLN A 87 -4.23 -7.86 6.07
N PRO A 88 -4.68 -8.56 5.02
CA PRO A 88 -5.58 -7.96 4.05
C PRO A 88 -6.91 -7.62 4.74
N PRO A 89 -7.62 -6.59 4.26
CA PRO A 89 -8.92 -6.25 4.80
C PRO A 89 -9.89 -7.43 4.66
N ALA A 90 -10.78 -7.59 5.63
CA ALA A 90 -11.83 -8.60 5.56
C ALA A 90 -12.64 -8.43 4.25
N PRO A 91 -13.01 -9.53 3.54
CA PRO A 91 -13.69 -9.43 2.23
C PRO A 91 -14.94 -8.55 2.24
N ARG A 92 -15.70 -8.56 3.34
CA ARG A 92 -16.90 -7.73 3.53
C ARG A 92 -16.61 -6.23 3.58
N LEU A 93 -15.42 -5.83 4.04
CA LEU A 93 -15.01 -4.42 4.16
C LEU A 93 -14.29 -3.91 2.92
N LYS A 94 -13.78 -4.82 2.08
CA LYS A 94 -12.98 -4.50 0.90
C LYS A 94 -13.66 -3.48 -0.01
N LEU A 95 -14.96 -3.65 -0.27
CA LEU A 95 -15.77 -2.74 -1.09
C LEU A 95 -15.81 -1.32 -0.52
N GLU A 96 -16.18 -1.19 0.75
CA GLU A 96 -16.26 0.11 1.43
C GLU A 96 -14.89 0.80 1.48
N LEU A 97 -13.83 0.04 1.76
CA LEU A 97 -12.47 0.57 1.83
C LEU A 97 -11.98 1.06 0.48
N HIS A 98 -12.12 0.30 -0.61
CA HIS A 98 -11.73 0.77 -1.94
C HIS A 98 -12.58 1.96 -2.43
N THR A 99 -13.85 1.99 -2.07
CA THR A 99 -14.73 3.13 -2.40
C THR A 99 -14.27 4.40 -1.68
N LYS A 100 -13.88 4.31 -0.41
CA LYS A 100 -13.29 5.43 0.33
C LYS A 100 -11.93 5.82 -0.25
N ASP A 101 -11.10 4.83 -0.57
CA ASP A 101 -9.76 5.03 -1.14
C ASP A 101 -9.80 5.74 -2.51
N ALA A 102 -10.87 5.60 -3.28
CA ALA A 102 -11.06 6.33 -4.54
C ALA A 102 -10.99 7.86 -4.37
N THR A 103 -11.42 8.37 -3.22
CA THR A 103 -11.34 9.81 -2.89
C THR A 103 -9.92 10.28 -2.52
N CYS A 104 -8.97 9.34 -2.43
CA CYS A 104 -7.56 9.62 -2.21
C CYS A 104 -6.78 9.78 -3.53
N ALA A 105 -7.42 9.65 -4.69
CA ALA A 105 -6.77 9.85 -5.98
C ALA A 105 -6.30 11.30 -6.16
N TRP A 106 -5.07 11.48 -6.62
CA TRP A 106 -4.48 12.80 -6.89
C TRP A 106 -4.28 13.02 -8.39
N ILE A 107 -3.68 12.06 -9.09
CA ILE A 107 -3.45 12.13 -10.53
C ILE A 107 -3.86 10.79 -11.12
N GLY A 108 -4.62 10.80 -12.20
CA GLY A 108 -5.05 9.55 -12.81
C GLY A 108 -5.66 9.69 -14.19
N VAL A 109 -5.93 8.54 -14.79
CA VAL A 109 -6.59 8.44 -16.09
C VAL A 109 -7.86 7.63 -15.88
N PRO A 110 -9.03 8.28 -15.78
CA PRO A 110 -10.30 7.58 -15.62
C PRO A 110 -10.51 6.56 -16.74
N SER A 111 -11.07 5.40 -16.40
CA SER A 111 -11.36 4.33 -17.36
C SER A 111 -12.42 4.74 -18.39
N LEU A 112 -13.37 5.58 -18.00
CA LEU A 112 -14.40 6.19 -18.84
C LEU A 112 -14.18 7.70 -18.89
N GLN A 113 -14.12 8.26 -20.09
CA GLN A 113 -13.89 9.69 -20.30
C GLN A 113 -14.82 10.24 -21.38
N ARG A 114 -15.19 11.51 -21.26
CA ARG A 114 -16.03 12.21 -22.24
C ARG A 114 -15.29 12.57 -23.54
N PHE A 115 -14.02 12.19 -23.66
CA PHE A 115 -13.12 12.68 -24.69
C PHE A 115 -12.54 11.53 -25.51
N GLU A 116 -12.41 11.76 -26.81
CA GLU A 116 -11.85 10.79 -27.77
C GLU A 116 -10.37 10.48 -27.48
N LYS A 117 -9.64 11.47 -26.96
CA LYS A 117 -8.25 11.32 -26.52
C LYS A 117 -8.20 11.06 -25.01
N PRO A 118 -7.33 10.15 -24.54
CA PRO A 118 -7.14 9.94 -23.12
C PRO A 118 -6.59 11.20 -22.46
N GLN A 119 -7.22 11.60 -21.34
CA GLN A 119 -6.84 12.74 -20.52
C GLN A 119 -6.38 12.28 -19.14
N ILE A 120 -5.36 12.96 -18.64
CA ILE A 120 -4.95 12.91 -17.23
C ILE A 120 -5.82 13.90 -16.46
N HIS A 121 -6.46 13.41 -15.42
CA HIS A 121 -7.17 14.22 -14.44
C HIS A 121 -6.23 14.49 -13.26
N VAL A 122 -6.23 15.74 -12.80
CA VAL A 122 -5.60 16.15 -11.54
C VAL A 122 -6.72 16.59 -10.60
N TRP A 123 -6.85 15.89 -9.47
CA TRP A 123 -7.85 16.14 -8.44
C TRP A 123 -7.27 16.99 -7.30
N PRO A 124 -8.11 17.73 -6.54
CA PRO A 124 -7.68 18.67 -5.49
C PRO A 124 -7.05 17.99 -4.27
N ARG A 125 -6.87 16.66 -4.28
CA ARG A 125 -6.46 15.87 -3.12
C ARG A 125 -5.22 16.39 -2.41
N LEU A 126 -4.17 16.76 -3.14
CA LEU A 126 -2.96 17.32 -2.51
C LEU A 126 -3.26 18.65 -1.81
N GLN A 127 -4.05 19.53 -2.43
CA GLN A 127 -4.46 20.79 -1.82
C GLN A 127 -5.31 20.55 -0.56
N ASP A 128 -6.28 19.63 -0.64
CA ASP A 128 -7.14 19.26 0.50
C ASP A 128 -6.29 18.75 1.67
N LEU A 129 -5.33 17.87 1.40
CA LEU A 129 -4.40 17.33 2.40
C LEU A 129 -3.59 18.41 3.12
N LEU A 130 -3.18 19.45 2.40
CA LEU A 130 -2.42 20.58 2.97
C LEU A 130 -3.32 21.54 3.75
N GLN A 131 -4.59 21.67 3.36
CA GLN A 131 -5.58 22.51 4.06
C GLN A 131 -6.16 21.84 5.31
N ILE A 132 -6.18 20.52 5.40
CA ILE A 132 -6.73 19.74 6.53
C ILE A 132 -6.04 20.06 7.87
N SER A 133 -4.86 20.66 7.87
CA SER A 133 -4.24 21.15 9.11
C SER A 133 -5.02 22.37 9.63
N ARG A 134 -5.91 22.15 10.61
CA ARG A 134 -6.59 23.23 11.38
C ARG A 134 -5.63 24.24 12.01
N ASN A 135 -4.34 23.87 12.12
CA ASN A 135 -3.24 24.69 12.62
C ASN A 135 -2.15 24.88 11.56
N ALA A 136 -2.49 24.91 10.26
CA ALA A 136 -1.54 25.15 9.18
C ALA A 136 -0.76 26.44 9.49
N LYS A 137 0.51 26.28 9.89
CA LYS A 137 1.35 27.44 10.20
C LYS A 137 1.65 28.14 8.87
N PRO A 138 1.59 29.48 8.82
CA PRO A 138 2.08 30.19 7.64
C PRO A 138 3.53 29.79 7.36
N GLY A 139 3.84 29.51 6.09
CA GLY A 139 5.17 29.07 5.67
C GLY A 139 5.46 27.57 5.85
N GLN A 140 4.44 26.70 5.76
CA GLN A 140 4.64 25.27 5.57
C GLN A 140 5.14 24.97 4.15
N TYR A 141 6.12 24.07 4.04
CA TYR A 141 6.68 23.60 2.78
C TYR A 141 6.52 22.07 2.71
N PRO A 142 5.48 21.56 2.03
CA PRO A 142 5.23 20.14 2.00
C PRO A 142 6.35 19.39 1.29
N LYS A 143 6.63 18.18 1.79
CA LYS A 143 7.57 17.25 1.19
C LYS A 143 6.81 16.08 0.59
N LEU A 144 7.15 15.72 -0.63
CA LEU A 144 6.51 14.61 -1.35
C LEU A 144 7.42 13.39 -1.35
N VAL A 145 6.88 12.27 -0.86
CA VAL A 145 7.54 10.96 -0.86
C VAL A 145 6.71 10.00 -1.71
N SER A 146 7.22 9.61 -2.86
CA SER A 146 6.50 8.76 -3.81
C SER A 146 6.98 7.31 -3.79
N PHE A 147 6.04 6.37 -3.77
CA PHE A 147 6.30 4.94 -3.83
C PHE A 147 5.98 4.42 -5.22
N ILE A 148 6.98 3.83 -5.89
CA ILE A 148 6.89 3.27 -7.23
C ILE A 148 7.45 1.85 -7.24
N GLY A 149 6.97 0.97 -8.12
CA GLY A 149 7.35 -0.44 -8.09
C GLY A 149 6.31 -1.35 -8.74
N GLY A 150 6.69 -2.60 -9.00
CA GLY A 150 5.80 -3.58 -9.64
C GLY A 150 4.52 -3.83 -8.83
N THR A 151 3.48 -4.35 -9.47
CA THR A 151 2.27 -4.80 -8.76
C THR A 151 2.62 -5.92 -7.78
N GLY A 152 1.99 -5.90 -6.59
CA GLY A 152 2.29 -6.86 -5.53
C GLY A 152 3.60 -6.61 -4.76
N SER A 153 4.37 -5.57 -5.08
CA SER A 153 5.63 -5.26 -4.37
C SER A 153 5.46 -4.78 -2.92
N GLY A 154 4.24 -4.47 -2.48
CA GLY A 154 3.94 -4.05 -1.11
C GLY A 154 3.95 -2.54 -0.85
N LYS A 155 3.92 -1.69 -1.88
CA LYS A 155 3.89 -0.20 -1.77
C LYS A 155 2.78 0.30 -0.84
N SER A 156 1.53 -0.04 -1.17
CA SER A 156 0.34 0.31 -0.40
C SER A 156 0.42 -0.23 1.02
N THR A 157 0.95 -1.45 1.21
CA THR A 157 1.17 -2.04 2.54
C THR A 157 2.17 -1.24 3.37
N LEU A 158 3.28 -0.77 2.77
CA LEU A 158 4.28 0.05 3.46
C LEU A 158 3.68 1.39 3.89
N ILE A 159 2.93 2.06 3.01
CA ILE A 159 2.27 3.33 3.32
C ILE A 159 1.23 3.13 4.42
N ARG A 160 0.38 2.10 4.32
CA ARG A 160 -0.59 1.74 5.36
C ARG A 160 0.08 1.52 6.70
N THR A 161 1.16 0.74 6.70
CA THR A 161 1.95 0.41 7.90
C THR A 161 2.46 1.68 8.56
N MET A 162 3.09 2.59 7.81
CA MET A 162 3.60 3.86 8.37
C MET A 162 2.48 4.73 8.96
N ILE A 163 1.34 4.86 8.26
CA ILE A 163 0.22 5.66 8.74
C ILE A 163 -0.41 5.05 10.00
N GLN A 164 -0.66 3.74 10.01
CA GLN A 164 -1.25 3.06 11.17
C GLN A 164 -0.30 2.98 12.36
N MET A 165 1.01 2.86 12.15
CA MET A 165 1.98 2.99 13.25
C MET A 165 1.98 4.38 13.87
N ALA A 166 1.79 5.42 13.05
CA ALA A 166 1.69 6.80 13.50
C ALA A 166 0.37 7.13 14.21
N ARG A 167 -0.73 6.45 13.84
CA ARG A 167 -2.03 6.55 14.52
C ARG A 167 -2.67 5.17 14.70
N PRO A 168 -2.28 4.43 15.76
CA PRO A 168 -2.79 3.08 16.00
C PRO A 168 -4.29 3.00 16.24
N ASP A 169 -4.87 4.04 16.84
CA ASP A 169 -6.29 4.10 17.18
C ASP A 169 -7.13 4.77 16.08
N HIS A 170 -6.54 5.09 14.91
CA HIS A 170 -7.28 5.68 13.79
C HIS A 170 -8.16 4.63 13.14
N PRO A 171 -9.47 4.87 12.96
CA PRO A 171 -10.38 3.89 12.39
C PRO A 171 -9.93 3.45 10.99
N GLU A 172 -10.07 2.16 10.69
CA GLU A 172 -9.78 1.63 9.36
C GLU A 172 -10.62 2.35 8.28
N GLY A 173 -9.93 2.85 7.25
CA GLY A 173 -10.58 3.36 6.04
C GLY A 173 -10.63 4.88 5.86
N GLU A 174 -10.13 5.69 6.80
CA GLU A 174 -9.97 7.13 6.57
C GLU A 174 -8.54 7.47 6.11
N SER A 175 -8.37 7.70 4.81
CA SER A 175 -7.10 8.14 4.19
C SER A 175 -5.91 7.19 4.45
N VAL A 176 -6.14 5.89 4.29
CA VAL A 176 -5.11 4.85 4.35
C VAL A 176 -5.27 3.94 3.14
N PRO A 177 -4.19 3.58 2.43
CA PRO A 177 -4.29 2.71 1.26
C PRO A 177 -4.79 1.33 1.62
N VAL A 178 -5.47 0.68 0.67
CA VAL A 178 -6.02 -0.66 0.80
C VAL A 178 -4.99 -1.69 0.30
N PRO A 179 -4.43 -2.55 1.18
CA PRO A 179 -3.54 -3.63 0.75
C PRO A 179 -4.29 -4.66 -0.08
N GLY A 180 -3.57 -5.30 -1.01
CA GLY A 180 -4.11 -6.43 -1.74
C GLY A 180 -4.32 -7.67 -0.90
N SER A 181 -5.32 -8.46 -1.27
CA SER A 181 -5.50 -9.82 -0.78
C SER A 181 -4.74 -10.81 -1.66
N PRO A 182 -4.21 -11.92 -1.12
CA PRO A 182 -3.73 -13.05 -1.92
C PRO A 182 -4.77 -13.57 -2.92
N SER A 183 -6.07 -13.43 -2.60
CA SER A 183 -7.19 -13.77 -3.49
C SER A 183 -7.26 -12.90 -4.75
N ASP A 184 -6.56 -11.77 -4.76
CA ASP A 184 -6.63 -10.78 -5.85
C ASP A 184 -5.69 -11.14 -7.02
N ARG A 185 -5.04 -12.31 -6.99
CA ARG A 185 -4.24 -12.89 -8.10
C ARG A 185 -3.25 -11.90 -8.72
N PHE A 186 -2.56 -11.11 -7.88
CA PHE A 186 -1.61 -10.07 -8.31
C PHE A 186 -2.22 -8.93 -9.13
N ALA A 187 -3.53 -8.70 -9.02
CA ALA A 187 -4.17 -7.51 -9.57
C ALA A 187 -3.69 -6.24 -8.85
N SER A 188 -3.60 -5.12 -9.59
CA SER A 188 -3.26 -3.86 -8.94
C SER A 188 -4.38 -3.41 -8.01
N THR A 189 -4.06 -3.13 -6.76
CA THR A 189 -5.06 -2.78 -5.73
C THR A 189 -5.33 -1.28 -5.70
N SER A 190 -4.29 -0.48 -5.92
CA SER A 190 -4.37 0.94 -6.19
C SER A 190 -4.69 1.17 -7.68
N SER A 191 -5.59 2.10 -7.95
CA SER A 191 -5.75 2.71 -9.28
C SER A 191 -5.04 4.05 -9.30
N ASP A 192 -4.34 4.37 -10.38
CA ASP A 192 -3.78 5.71 -10.59
C ASP A 192 -2.75 6.11 -9.51
N ILE A 193 -2.61 7.41 -9.21
CA ILE A 193 -1.72 7.93 -8.16
C ILE A 193 -2.59 8.45 -7.02
N HIS A 194 -2.47 7.83 -5.84
CA HIS A 194 -3.16 8.28 -4.63
C HIS A 194 -2.22 9.07 -3.70
N ALA A 195 -2.76 9.97 -2.88
CA ALA A 195 -1.99 10.74 -1.92
C ALA A 195 -2.57 10.66 -0.50
N TYR A 196 -1.66 10.55 0.48
CA TYR A 196 -1.95 10.38 1.90
C TYR A 196 -1.04 11.28 2.75
N ASN A 197 -1.57 11.81 3.83
CA ASN A 197 -0.77 12.59 4.78
C ASN A 197 -0.01 11.71 5.74
N ASP A 198 1.23 12.09 6.04
CA ASP A 198 1.94 11.55 7.19
C ASP A 198 1.38 12.17 8.49
N PRO A 199 0.76 11.36 9.37
CA PRO A 199 0.07 11.89 10.54
C PRO A 199 0.94 12.66 11.52
N LEU A 200 2.24 12.33 11.60
CA LEU A 200 3.19 12.87 12.56
C LEU A 200 3.73 14.24 12.13
N SER A 201 3.80 14.50 10.82
CA SER A 201 4.40 15.72 10.27
C SER A 201 3.40 16.82 9.90
N LEU A 202 2.09 16.56 9.92
CA LEU A 202 1.03 17.50 9.53
C LEU A 202 1.13 18.91 10.15
N SER A 203 1.54 18.99 11.42
CA SER A 203 1.65 20.25 12.17
C SER A 203 3.06 20.87 12.12
N THR A 204 4.01 20.20 11.46
CA THR A 204 5.40 20.65 11.36
C THR A 204 5.58 21.67 10.25
N LYS A 205 6.76 22.29 10.16
CA LYS A 205 7.13 23.18 9.04
C LYS A 205 7.18 22.44 7.70
N TYR A 206 7.41 21.14 7.72
CA TYR A 206 7.61 20.31 6.53
C TYR A 206 6.66 19.10 6.56
N PRO A 207 5.34 19.31 6.34
CA PRO A 207 4.40 18.21 6.31
C PRO A 207 4.75 17.24 5.18
N MET A 208 4.78 15.94 5.47
CA MET A 208 5.08 14.91 4.50
C MET A 208 3.80 14.34 3.91
N VAL A 209 3.81 14.14 2.60
CA VAL A 209 2.73 13.50 1.83
C VAL A 209 3.30 12.26 1.15
N TYR A 210 2.68 11.12 1.39
CA TYR A 210 2.98 9.87 0.72
C TYR A 210 2.14 9.76 -0.56
N ALA A 211 2.79 9.53 -1.69
CA ALA A 211 2.11 9.20 -2.94
C ALA A 211 2.27 7.71 -3.26
N ASP A 212 1.15 7.01 -3.42
CA ASP A 212 1.11 5.61 -3.82
C ASP A 212 0.82 5.52 -5.31
N CYS A 213 1.79 5.02 -6.08
CA CYS A 213 1.64 4.85 -7.53
C CYS A 213 1.10 3.45 -7.85
N GLU A 214 0.19 3.38 -8.82
CA GLU A 214 -0.23 2.11 -9.43
C GLU A 214 0.99 1.24 -9.81
N GLY A 215 0.89 -0.06 -9.51
CA GLY A 215 1.95 -1.00 -9.81
C GLY A 215 2.09 -1.28 -11.31
N PHE A 216 3.33 -1.30 -11.80
CA PHE A 216 3.59 -1.75 -13.17
C PHE A 216 3.59 -3.29 -13.25
N VAL A 217 3.22 -3.85 -14.41
CA VAL A 217 3.17 -5.31 -14.70
C VAL A 217 1.97 -6.05 -14.06
N GLY A 218 1.06 -5.36 -13.39
CA GLY A 218 -0.20 -5.93 -12.87
C GLY A 218 -1.28 -6.23 -13.92
N SER A 219 -2.43 -6.71 -13.43
CA SER A 219 -3.66 -6.98 -14.20
C SER A 219 -4.08 -5.81 -15.09
N GLU A 220 -4.90 -6.11 -16.11
CA GLU A 220 -5.34 -5.10 -17.09
C GLU A 220 -6.24 -4.02 -16.50
N LYS A 221 -6.95 -4.34 -15.41
CA LYS A 221 -7.78 -3.42 -14.64
C LYS A 221 -7.43 -3.55 -13.15
N PRO A 222 -7.25 -2.43 -12.42
CA PRO A 222 -7.04 -2.46 -10.98
C PRO A 222 -8.36 -2.77 -10.26
N VAL A 223 -8.27 -3.49 -9.13
CA VAL A 223 -9.40 -3.91 -8.29
C VAL A 223 -10.27 -2.72 -7.89
N ALA A 224 -9.65 -1.57 -7.56
CA ALA A 224 -10.39 -0.35 -7.22
C ALA A 224 -11.27 0.15 -8.37
N GLN A 225 -10.81 0.07 -9.63
CA GLN A 225 -11.62 0.48 -10.78
C GLN A 225 -12.73 -0.51 -11.09
N GLU A 226 -12.48 -1.81 -10.95
CA GLU A 226 -13.51 -2.83 -11.12
C GLU A 226 -14.64 -2.65 -10.11
N ILE A 227 -14.29 -2.36 -8.87
CA ILE A 227 -15.24 -2.03 -7.81
C ILE A 227 -16.06 -0.79 -8.19
N ILE A 228 -15.42 0.32 -8.54
CA ILE A 228 -16.13 1.57 -8.90
C ILE A 228 -17.03 1.37 -10.13
N ALA A 229 -16.58 0.60 -11.12
CA ALA A 229 -17.36 0.27 -12.30
C ALA A 229 -18.58 -0.59 -11.94
N ALA A 230 -18.40 -1.64 -11.15
CA ALA A 230 -19.49 -2.50 -10.69
C ALA A 230 -20.53 -1.71 -9.88
N LEU A 231 -20.10 -0.78 -9.02
CA LEU A 231 -21.01 0.09 -8.27
C LEU A 231 -21.84 1.03 -9.15
N SER A 232 -21.35 1.35 -10.34
CA SER A 232 -22.05 2.22 -11.28
C SER A 232 -23.16 1.49 -12.05
N GLU A 233 -23.23 0.15 -11.98
CA GLU A 233 -24.27 -0.65 -12.64
C GLU A 233 -25.56 -0.70 -11.82
N LYS A 234 -26.72 -0.46 -12.45
CA LYS A 234 -28.02 -0.29 -11.76
C LYS A 234 -28.51 -1.48 -10.91
N ASN A 235 -27.89 -2.67 -10.97
CA ASN A 235 -28.35 -3.91 -10.31
C ASN A 235 -27.25 -4.71 -9.56
N TRP A 236 -26.10 -4.11 -9.27
CA TRP A 236 -24.92 -4.84 -8.79
C TRP A 236 -25.11 -5.53 -7.42
N LEU A 237 -25.96 -4.99 -6.52
CA LEU A 237 -26.25 -5.56 -5.20
C LEU A 237 -26.86 -6.98 -5.24
N PHE A 238 -27.55 -7.35 -6.32
CA PHE A 238 -28.20 -8.65 -6.45
C PHE A 238 -27.25 -9.76 -6.89
N GLN A 239 -26.04 -9.43 -7.32
CA GLN A 239 -25.04 -10.40 -7.81
C GLN A 239 -24.03 -10.81 -6.74
N TRP A 240 -23.89 -10.06 -5.65
CA TRP A 240 -23.04 -10.46 -4.53
C TRP A 240 -23.86 -11.37 -3.61
N GLU A 241 -23.46 -12.65 -3.53
CA GLU A 241 -24.11 -13.69 -2.73
C GLU A 241 -24.12 -13.32 -1.23
N PHE A 242 -25.12 -12.53 -0.81
CA PHE A 242 -25.54 -12.49 0.57
C PHE A 242 -26.42 -13.73 0.78
N GLY A 243 -25.85 -14.75 1.42
CA GLY A 243 -26.58 -15.99 1.74
C GLY A 243 -27.85 -15.71 2.55
N GLU A 244 -28.93 -16.42 2.21
CA GLU A 244 -30.31 -16.24 2.66
C GLU A 244 -30.49 -16.21 4.19
N GLU A 245 -31.20 -15.20 4.71
CA GLU A 245 -32.51 -15.34 5.39
C GLU A 245 -33.04 -14.02 5.99
N SER A 246 -34.19 -13.55 5.46
CA SER A 246 -35.35 -12.82 6.04
C SER A 246 -35.20 -11.57 6.95
N ALA A 247 -34.05 -11.26 7.54
CA ALA A 247 -33.76 -9.98 8.20
C ALA A 247 -33.24 -8.91 7.22
N GLU A 248 -33.18 -9.28 5.95
CA GLU A 248 -32.26 -8.72 4.97
C GLU A 248 -32.78 -7.45 4.32
N GLN A 249 -34.08 -7.20 4.21
CA GLN A 249 -34.55 -6.04 3.42
C GLN A 249 -34.21 -4.69 4.06
N LYS A 250 -34.23 -4.57 5.39
CA LYS A 250 -33.80 -3.33 6.08
C LYS A 250 -32.28 -3.19 6.08
N VAL A 251 -31.56 -4.29 6.24
CA VAL A 251 -30.09 -4.33 6.20
C VAL A 251 -29.59 -4.04 4.78
N LEU A 252 -30.16 -4.67 3.75
CA LEU A 252 -29.94 -4.42 2.33
C LEU A 252 -30.26 -2.97 1.96
N ARG A 253 -31.39 -2.41 2.39
CA ARG A 253 -31.72 -0.99 2.16
C ARG A 253 -30.74 -0.05 2.86
N TYR A 254 -30.32 -0.37 4.09
CA TYR A 254 -29.31 0.40 4.81
C TYR A 254 -27.95 0.36 4.10
N TRP A 255 -27.52 -0.81 3.65
CA TRP A 255 -26.29 -0.97 2.88
C TRP A 255 -26.39 -0.31 1.50
N GLN A 256 -27.53 -0.40 0.84
CA GLN A 256 -27.85 0.35 -0.39
C GLN A 256 -27.68 1.85 -0.17
N ASP A 257 -28.38 2.44 0.80
CA ASP A 257 -28.30 3.88 1.03
C ASP A 257 -26.90 4.33 1.47
N LYS A 258 -26.24 3.55 2.34
CA LYS A 258 -24.85 3.79 2.76
C LYS A 258 -23.92 3.81 1.56
N LEU A 259 -24.08 2.87 0.63
CA LEU A 259 -23.20 2.76 -0.51
C LEU A 259 -23.56 3.73 -1.63
N ASP A 260 -24.83 4.02 -1.87
CA ASP A 260 -25.28 5.08 -2.77
C ASP A 260 -24.74 6.42 -2.30
N LYS A 261 -24.70 6.67 -0.99
CA LYS A 261 -24.07 7.86 -0.40
C LYS A 261 -22.57 7.88 -0.69
N LEU A 262 -21.86 6.78 -0.51
CA LEU A 262 -20.43 6.66 -0.83
C LEU A 262 -20.19 6.87 -2.33
N LEU A 263 -20.98 6.25 -3.19
CA LEU A 263 -20.89 6.37 -4.64
C LEU A 263 -21.15 7.81 -5.09
N ARG A 264 -22.15 8.49 -4.52
CA ARG A 264 -22.40 9.92 -4.77
C ARG A 264 -21.17 10.77 -4.42
N GLN A 265 -20.54 10.50 -3.27
CA GLN A 265 -19.32 11.20 -2.85
C GLN A 265 -18.16 10.95 -3.81
N VAL A 266 -17.92 9.69 -4.20
CA VAL A 266 -16.87 9.33 -5.16
C VAL A 266 -17.15 9.97 -6.52
N THR A 267 -18.36 9.89 -7.04
CA THR A 267 -18.73 10.50 -8.32
C THR A 267 -18.58 12.02 -8.29
N GLN A 268 -18.98 12.68 -7.19
CA GLN A 268 -18.77 14.11 -7.00
C GLN A 268 -17.28 14.46 -7.01
N PHE A 269 -16.45 13.66 -6.33
CA PHE A 269 -15.00 13.82 -6.31
C PHE A 269 -14.35 13.58 -7.69
N LEU A 270 -14.71 12.51 -8.39
CA LEU A 270 -14.17 12.21 -9.72
C LEU A 270 -14.47 13.34 -10.71
N ASN A 271 -15.63 14.00 -10.57
CA ASN A 271 -16.03 15.15 -11.35
C ASN A 271 -15.33 16.48 -10.95
N SER A 272 -14.73 16.56 -9.75
CA SER A 272 -14.07 17.77 -9.24
C SER A 272 -12.64 17.97 -9.74
N ALA A 273 -12.19 17.19 -10.73
CA ALA A 273 -10.87 17.34 -11.35
C ALA A 273 -10.61 18.81 -11.75
N GLU A 274 -9.58 19.41 -11.13
CA GLU A 274 -9.20 20.82 -11.29
C GLU A 274 -8.59 21.08 -12.66
N SER A 275 -7.83 20.11 -13.15
CA SER A 275 -7.15 20.18 -14.43
C SER A 275 -7.34 18.88 -15.20
N ARG A 276 -7.49 19.03 -16.51
CA ARG A 276 -7.59 17.93 -17.48
C ARG A 276 -6.56 18.17 -18.57
N ILE A 277 -5.62 17.23 -18.71
CA ILE A 277 -4.47 17.36 -19.61
C ILE A 277 -4.57 16.26 -20.67
N ASN A 278 -4.66 16.66 -21.94
CA ASN A 278 -4.63 15.71 -23.05
C ASN A 278 -3.29 14.94 -23.07
N VAL A 279 -3.36 13.62 -23.12
CA VAL A 279 -2.18 12.79 -23.36
C VAL A 279 -1.96 12.74 -24.87
N GLU A 280 -1.09 13.60 -25.37
CA GLU A 280 -0.69 13.61 -26.79
C GLU A 280 0.70 12.98 -27.02
N TRP A 281 1.31 12.44 -25.95
CA TRP A 281 2.66 11.91 -25.99
C TRP A 281 2.68 10.40 -26.30
N GLY A 282 3.36 10.04 -27.38
CA GLY A 282 3.61 8.66 -27.81
C GLY A 282 2.57 8.18 -28.83
N LYS A 283 2.92 7.15 -29.63
CA LYS A 283 1.96 6.41 -30.45
C LYS A 283 0.95 5.73 -29.52
N LEU A 284 -0.10 6.44 -29.15
CA LEU A 284 -1.20 5.91 -28.38
C LEU A 284 -2.09 5.08 -29.32
N ASP A 285 -2.46 3.88 -28.88
CA ASP A 285 -3.50 3.12 -29.57
C ASP A 285 -4.84 3.76 -29.14
N TYR A 286 -5.57 4.26 -30.14
CA TYR A 286 -6.89 4.86 -29.97
C TYR A 286 -7.95 3.80 -30.24
N PRO A 287 -9.00 3.71 -29.40
CA PRO A 287 -10.07 2.75 -29.62
C PRO A 287 -10.69 2.99 -31.00
N ASP A 288 -10.86 1.93 -31.79
CA ASP A 288 -11.60 2.01 -33.05
C ASP A 288 -12.99 2.64 -32.74
N PRO A 289 -13.34 3.78 -33.36
CA PRO A 289 -14.64 4.44 -33.16
C PRO A 289 -15.84 3.52 -33.41
N ARG A 290 -15.64 2.41 -34.13
CA ARG A 290 -16.66 1.40 -34.43
C ARG A 290 -16.71 0.25 -33.43
N ALA A 291 -15.65 0.04 -32.64
CA ALA A 291 -15.54 -1.04 -31.64
C ALA A 291 -15.71 -0.54 -30.19
N SER A 292 -15.81 0.78 -29.98
CA SER A 292 -15.97 1.37 -28.65
C SER A 292 -17.38 1.14 -28.13
N VAL A 293 -17.52 0.49 -26.97
CA VAL A 293 -18.79 0.42 -26.23
C VAL A 293 -19.10 1.84 -25.74
N PHE A 294 -20.10 2.47 -26.35
CA PHE A 294 -20.56 3.79 -25.92
C PHE A 294 -21.45 3.64 -24.70
N MET A 295 -21.04 4.24 -23.59
CA MET A 295 -21.93 4.48 -22.45
C MET A 295 -22.37 5.94 -22.49
N GLU A 296 -23.61 6.20 -22.10
CA GLU A 296 -24.10 7.56 -21.90
C GLU A 296 -24.01 7.92 -20.42
N ASP A 297 -23.50 9.11 -20.12
CA ASP A 297 -23.59 9.65 -18.76
C ASP A 297 -25.03 10.08 -18.42
N SER A 298 -25.24 10.56 -17.19
CA SER A 298 -26.55 11.06 -16.74
C SER A 298 -27.13 12.19 -17.60
N ASP A 299 -26.28 12.85 -18.39
CA ASP A 299 -26.64 13.98 -19.26
C ASP A 299 -26.78 13.54 -20.73
N GLY A 300 -26.75 12.24 -21.02
CA GLY A 300 -26.86 11.67 -22.38
C GLY A 300 -25.59 11.83 -23.23
N ARG A 301 -24.43 12.12 -22.63
CA ARG A 301 -23.18 12.35 -23.36
C ARG A 301 -22.38 11.06 -23.49
N ARG A 302 -21.75 10.88 -24.66
CA ARG A 302 -20.94 9.69 -24.97
C ARG A 302 -19.68 9.64 -24.10
N LEU A 303 -19.45 8.48 -23.51
CA LEU A 303 -18.22 8.10 -22.81
C LEU A 303 -17.41 7.14 -23.68
N CYS A 304 -16.11 7.39 -23.75
CA CYS A 304 -15.10 6.58 -24.40
C CYS A 304 -14.26 5.85 -23.35
N THR A 305 -13.93 4.59 -23.64
CA THR A 305 -13.06 3.77 -22.79
C THR A 305 -11.61 3.96 -23.19
N VAL A 306 -10.72 4.14 -22.22
CA VAL A 306 -9.28 4.18 -22.48
C VAL A 306 -8.76 2.76 -22.75
N GLU A 307 -8.04 2.57 -23.86
CA GLU A 307 -7.47 1.26 -24.18
C GLU A 307 -6.48 0.75 -23.13
N ASN A 308 -6.53 -0.56 -22.87
CA ASN A 308 -5.66 -1.24 -21.89
C ASN A 308 -4.16 -1.04 -22.22
N LYS A 309 -3.78 -1.04 -23.50
CA LYS A 309 -2.38 -0.81 -23.91
C LYS A 309 -1.91 0.61 -23.56
N THR A 310 -2.73 1.60 -23.88
CA THR A 310 -2.49 3.00 -23.54
C THR A 310 -2.37 3.19 -22.03
N ARG A 311 -3.27 2.59 -21.25
CA ARG A 311 -3.18 2.60 -19.78
C ARG A 311 -1.87 1.99 -19.27
N LYS A 312 -1.47 0.82 -19.80
CA LYS A 312 -0.21 0.15 -19.43
C LYS A 312 1.00 1.06 -19.69
N LEU A 313 1.01 1.83 -20.77
CA LEU A 313 2.08 2.80 -21.06
C LEU A 313 2.08 3.96 -20.05
N ILE A 314 0.91 4.49 -19.71
CA ILE A 314 0.74 5.57 -18.72
C ILE A 314 1.28 5.11 -17.35
N VAL A 315 0.82 3.96 -16.86
CA VAL A 315 1.22 3.42 -15.55
C VAL A 315 2.72 3.11 -15.52
N LYS A 316 3.27 2.55 -16.61
CA LYS A 316 4.68 2.13 -16.66
C LYS A 316 5.66 3.29 -16.82
N TYR A 317 5.32 4.32 -17.59
CA TYR A 317 6.27 5.35 -18.00
C TYR A 317 5.89 6.75 -17.54
N LEU A 318 4.61 7.11 -17.62
CA LEU A 318 4.17 8.48 -17.34
C LEU A 318 4.09 8.76 -15.84
N TYR A 319 3.42 7.90 -15.07
CA TYR A 319 3.26 8.09 -13.62
C TYR A 319 4.61 8.18 -12.90
N PRO A 320 5.56 7.24 -13.09
CA PRO A 320 6.85 7.34 -12.42
C PRO A 320 7.64 8.59 -12.82
N ARG A 321 7.57 9.01 -14.10
CA ARG A 321 8.26 10.20 -14.60
C ARG A 321 7.69 11.48 -14.02
N VAL A 322 6.36 11.59 -13.93
CA VAL A 322 5.68 12.70 -13.26
C VAL A 322 6.09 12.76 -11.80
N LEU A 323 5.99 11.64 -11.07
CA LEU A 323 6.34 11.59 -9.66
C LEU A 323 7.81 11.93 -9.40
N TYR A 324 8.73 11.44 -10.22
CA TYR A 324 10.14 11.80 -10.12
C TYR A 324 10.37 13.32 -10.23
N GLY A 325 9.64 14.00 -11.12
CA GLY A 325 9.75 15.45 -11.31
C GLY A 325 9.24 16.30 -10.15
N PHE A 326 8.39 15.76 -9.27
CA PHE A 326 7.77 16.51 -8.16
C PHE A 326 8.21 16.05 -6.77
N SER A 327 8.81 14.87 -6.65
CA SER A 327 9.14 14.27 -5.35
C SER A 327 10.43 14.81 -4.76
N ASP A 328 10.46 14.95 -3.43
CA ASP A 328 11.72 15.10 -2.69
C ASP A 328 12.41 13.75 -2.54
N VAL A 329 11.63 12.68 -2.39
CA VAL A 329 12.10 11.30 -2.23
C VAL A 329 11.26 10.36 -3.08
N VAL A 330 11.92 9.48 -3.83
CA VAL A 330 11.32 8.40 -4.59
C VAL A 330 11.75 7.07 -3.96
N CYS A 331 10.77 6.31 -3.47
CA CYS A 331 10.93 4.97 -2.92
C CYS A 331 10.60 3.94 -4.02
N PHE A 332 11.62 3.25 -4.54
CA PHE A 332 11.44 2.15 -5.47
C PHE A 332 11.32 0.82 -4.71
N VAL A 333 10.14 0.21 -4.75
CA VAL A 333 9.82 -1.03 -4.02
C VAL A 333 9.85 -2.22 -4.97
N THR A 334 10.63 -3.24 -4.64
CA THR A 334 10.73 -4.48 -5.44
C THR A 334 10.83 -5.70 -4.54
N THR A 335 10.21 -6.80 -4.96
CA THR A 335 10.35 -8.13 -4.32
C THR A 335 11.54 -8.92 -4.88
N ASN A 336 11.90 -8.64 -6.14
CA ASN A 336 12.94 -9.35 -6.88
C ASN A 336 14.10 -8.42 -7.23
N GLY A 337 15.32 -8.81 -6.84
CA GLY A 337 16.55 -8.07 -7.16
C GLY A 337 16.96 -8.12 -8.64
N ARG A 338 16.49 -9.11 -9.42
CA ARG A 338 16.90 -9.28 -10.84
C ARG A 338 16.01 -8.55 -11.84
N THR A 339 14.70 -8.52 -11.61
CA THR A 339 13.74 -7.81 -12.49
C THR A 339 13.81 -6.29 -12.33
N SER A 340 14.38 -5.83 -11.22
CA SER A 340 14.50 -4.41 -10.87
C SER A 340 15.59 -3.67 -11.65
N ASP A 341 16.63 -4.35 -12.15
CA ASP A 341 17.76 -3.70 -12.84
C ASP A 341 17.34 -2.90 -14.08
N SER A 342 16.42 -3.45 -14.89
CA SER A 342 15.97 -2.77 -16.12
C SER A 342 15.17 -1.49 -15.85
N PHE A 343 14.34 -1.48 -14.81
CA PHE A 343 13.53 -0.32 -14.43
C PHE A 343 14.34 0.69 -13.61
N LEU A 344 15.25 0.23 -12.75
CA LEU A 344 16.24 1.08 -12.10
C LEU A 344 17.09 1.81 -13.14
N GLY A 345 17.52 1.13 -14.20
CA GLY A 345 18.17 1.76 -15.34
C GLY A 345 17.33 2.85 -15.98
N GLN A 346 16.02 2.63 -16.16
CA GLN A 346 15.10 3.66 -16.67
C GLN A 346 14.89 4.82 -15.69
N LEU A 347 14.81 4.57 -14.39
CA LEU A 347 14.72 5.62 -13.37
C LEU A 347 15.98 6.48 -13.36
N ILE A 348 17.15 5.87 -13.49
CA ILE A 348 18.42 6.58 -13.61
C ILE A 348 18.47 7.38 -14.91
N ASP A 349 17.99 6.80 -16.02
CA ASP A 349 17.90 7.49 -17.30
C ASP A 349 16.96 8.69 -17.24
N TRP A 350 15.80 8.57 -16.59
CA TRP A 350 14.91 9.70 -16.33
C TRP A 350 15.55 10.72 -15.40
N ALA A 351 16.29 10.28 -14.38
CA ALA A 351 17.03 11.19 -13.49
C ALA A 351 18.08 12.00 -14.24
N GLN A 352 18.76 11.38 -15.21
CA GLN A 352 19.75 12.03 -16.07
C GLN A 352 19.07 13.00 -17.05
N HIS A 353 18.07 12.55 -17.81
CA HIS A 353 17.40 13.35 -18.82
C HIS A 353 16.51 14.47 -18.25
N SER A 354 15.96 14.29 -17.05
CA SER A 354 15.12 15.30 -16.41
C SER A 354 15.96 16.38 -15.73
N HIS A 355 17.23 16.10 -15.38
CA HIS A 355 18.15 17.09 -14.81
C HIS A 355 18.33 18.31 -15.71
N ASP A 356 18.41 18.09 -17.02
CA ASP A 356 18.69 19.15 -17.99
C ASP A 356 17.46 20.02 -18.30
N ARG A 357 16.26 19.61 -17.85
CA ARG A 357 14.98 20.21 -18.28
C ARG A 357 13.99 20.55 -17.16
N ILE A 358 14.20 20.10 -15.92
CA ILE A 358 13.35 20.50 -14.79
C ILE A 358 13.75 21.91 -14.34
N LEU A 359 12.99 22.89 -14.80
CA LEU A 359 13.32 24.31 -14.67
C LEU A 359 13.22 24.92 -13.26
N ASN A 360 12.87 24.17 -12.19
CA ASN A 360 12.60 24.80 -10.89
C ASN A 360 12.95 24.01 -9.62
N GLN A 361 13.68 22.89 -9.69
CA GLN A 361 14.15 22.20 -8.47
C GLN A 361 15.63 22.48 -8.20
N ARG A 362 15.93 23.02 -7.00
CA ARG A 362 17.32 23.28 -6.56
C ARG A 362 18.10 21.99 -6.27
N THR A 363 17.42 20.87 -6.04
CA THR A 363 18.02 19.59 -5.62
C THR A 363 17.30 18.42 -6.30
N LYS A 364 18.06 17.40 -6.72
CA LYS A 364 17.51 16.17 -7.28
C LYS A 364 16.73 15.37 -6.22
N PRO A 365 15.65 14.66 -6.59
CA PRO A 365 14.98 13.73 -5.69
C PRO A 365 15.96 12.69 -5.16
N ALA A 366 15.86 12.34 -3.88
CA ALA A 366 16.58 11.20 -3.33
C ALA A 366 15.91 9.90 -3.80
N LEU A 367 16.69 8.89 -4.18
CA LEU A 367 16.19 7.55 -4.51
C LEU A 367 16.47 6.59 -3.34
N ILE A 368 15.43 5.91 -2.88
CA ILE A 368 15.50 4.84 -1.89
C ILE A 368 15.06 3.54 -2.54
N VAL A 369 15.91 2.52 -2.56
CA VAL A 369 15.53 1.19 -3.06
C VAL A 369 15.14 0.31 -1.87
N ILE A 370 13.91 -0.19 -1.90
CA ILE A 370 13.31 -1.05 -0.88
C ILE A 370 13.17 -2.46 -1.44
N LEU A 371 13.96 -3.38 -0.89
CA LEU A 371 13.85 -4.82 -1.17
C LEU A 371 12.83 -5.44 -0.21
N ASN A 372 11.62 -5.70 -0.70
CA ASN A 372 10.55 -6.36 0.04
C ASN A 372 10.51 -7.85 -0.30
N ILE A 373 11.44 -8.62 0.27
CA ILE A 373 11.58 -10.05 -0.03
C ILE A 373 10.43 -10.83 0.63
N VAL A 374 9.56 -11.43 -0.20
CA VAL A 374 8.64 -12.49 0.23
C VAL A 374 9.39 -13.80 0.02
N VAL A 375 9.63 -14.54 1.09
CA VAL A 375 10.20 -15.89 0.99
C VAL A 375 9.04 -16.82 0.62
N ASP A 376 8.99 -17.26 -0.63
CA ASP A 376 8.06 -18.32 -1.05
C ASP A 376 8.41 -19.60 -0.28
N MET A 377 7.45 -20.11 0.48
CA MET A 377 7.51 -21.45 1.05
C MET A 377 7.08 -22.41 -0.05
N ASP A 378 8.01 -23.23 -0.56
CA ASP A 378 7.70 -24.27 -1.54
C ASP A 378 6.57 -25.19 -1.02
N GLU A 379 5.44 -25.22 -1.72
CA GLU A 379 4.45 -26.29 -1.60
C GLU A 379 5.04 -27.56 -2.24
N GLY A 380 5.64 -28.43 -1.42
CA GLY A 380 6.20 -29.68 -1.95
C GLY A 380 6.72 -30.66 -0.91
N SER A 381 5.84 -31.33 -0.16
CA SER A 381 5.79 -32.80 -0.04
C SER A 381 4.79 -33.27 1.03
N SER A 382 3.71 -33.88 0.54
CA SER A 382 2.78 -34.86 1.13
C SER A 382 2.80 -35.18 2.63
N SER A 383 1.58 -35.12 3.19
CA SER A 383 0.98 -36.00 4.20
C SER A 383 1.73 -36.21 5.52
N ASP A 384 1.45 -35.36 6.50
CA ASP A 384 0.89 -35.85 7.77
C ASP A 384 0.13 -34.76 8.51
N ALA A 385 -0.93 -35.16 9.18
CA ALA A 385 -1.96 -34.31 9.76
C ALA A 385 -1.47 -33.43 10.94
N THR A 386 -2.03 -32.22 10.99
CA THR A 386 -2.23 -31.39 12.19
C THR A 386 -1.00 -31.11 13.06
N GLU A 387 -0.07 -30.27 12.58
CA GLU A 387 0.65 -29.33 13.46
C GLU A 387 0.92 -28.04 12.70
N ASP A 388 0.22 -26.99 13.15
CA ASP A 388 0.34 -25.61 12.68
C ASP A 388 1.71 -25.05 13.12
N ARG A 389 2.76 -25.38 12.37
CA ARG A 389 4.14 -24.86 12.56
C ARG A 389 4.14 -23.35 12.31
N PHE A 390 4.65 -22.52 13.24
CA PHE A 390 4.87 -21.11 12.91
C PHE A 390 5.99 -21.08 11.87
N PRO A 391 5.96 -20.09 10.97
CA PRO A 391 7.17 -19.73 10.26
C PRO A 391 8.25 -19.33 11.27
N ARG A 392 9.32 -20.13 11.31
CA ARG A 392 10.58 -19.75 11.95
C ARG A 392 11.05 -18.44 11.31
N SER A 393 11.11 -17.38 12.11
CA SER A 393 11.77 -16.10 11.83
C SER A 393 11.56 -15.48 10.42
N ALA A 394 10.32 -15.42 9.92
CA ALA A 394 10.01 -14.60 8.73
C ALA A 394 9.72 -13.14 9.13
N ALA A 395 10.75 -12.41 9.57
CA ALA A 395 10.68 -10.95 9.60
C ALA A 395 10.93 -10.43 8.17
N PRO A 396 10.09 -9.55 7.61
CA PRO A 396 10.40 -8.89 6.35
C PRO A 396 11.74 -8.17 6.48
N ARG A 397 12.76 -8.61 5.75
CA ARG A 397 14.08 -7.95 5.71
C ARG A 397 14.01 -6.76 4.78
N LEU A 398 13.63 -5.62 5.33
CA LEU A 398 13.70 -4.33 4.63
C LEU A 398 15.16 -3.90 4.53
N THR A 399 15.80 -4.22 3.40
CA THR A 399 17.14 -3.71 3.11
C THR A 399 16.99 -2.38 2.38
N VAL A 400 17.37 -1.30 3.04
CA VAL A 400 17.40 0.05 2.47
C VAL A 400 18.80 0.30 1.92
N ILE A 401 18.94 0.35 0.60
CA ILE A 401 20.19 0.74 -0.05
C ILE A 401 20.13 2.25 -0.31
N PHE A 402 21.00 3.01 0.38
CA PHE A 402 21.18 4.43 0.11
C PHE A 402 22.20 4.61 -1.01
N GLU A 403 21.75 4.97 -2.20
CA GLU A 403 22.64 5.40 -3.27
C GLU A 403 22.61 6.94 -3.37
N ARG A 404 23.63 7.59 -2.80
CA ARG A 404 23.88 9.01 -3.08
C ARG A 404 24.52 9.08 -4.46
N SER A 405 23.81 9.62 -5.44
CA SER A 405 24.41 9.98 -6.72
C SER A 405 25.55 10.99 -6.46
N GLY A 406 26.78 10.50 -6.60
CA GLY A 406 27.99 11.23 -6.27
C GLY A 406 28.15 12.50 -7.10
N THR A 407 28.58 13.56 -6.44
CA THR A 407 29.09 14.78 -7.08
C THR A 407 30.30 14.43 -7.94
N GLY A 408 30.12 14.39 -9.26
CA GLY A 408 31.21 14.28 -10.21
C GLY A 408 32.06 15.56 -10.18
N SER A 409 33.17 15.54 -9.44
CA SER A 409 34.24 16.52 -9.62
C SER A 409 35.29 15.89 -10.53
N SER A 410 35.19 16.20 -11.83
CA SER A 410 36.26 15.97 -12.79
C SER A 410 37.43 16.87 -12.43
N ARG A 411 38.44 16.32 -11.75
CA ARG A 411 39.76 16.96 -11.65
C ARG A 411 40.56 16.60 -12.90
N ARG A 412 40.59 17.54 -13.84
CA ARG A 412 41.63 17.62 -14.88
C ARG A 412 42.99 17.61 -14.20
N ALA A 413 43.81 16.60 -14.50
CA ALA A 413 45.25 16.65 -14.27
C ALA A 413 45.84 17.66 -15.26
N GLY A 414 46.17 18.84 -14.75
CA GLY A 414 47.01 19.85 -15.40
C GLY A 414 48.41 19.74 -14.84
N SER A 415 49.37 19.63 -15.75
CA SER A 415 50.81 19.59 -15.56
C SER A 415 51.39 20.76 -14.78
N SER A 416 52.34 20.45 -13.91
CA SER A 416 53.58 21.21 -13.70
C SER A 416 54.68 20.26 -13.27
#